data_AF-A0A257T4R3-F1
#
_entry.id   AF-A0A257T4R3-F1
#
_cell.length_a   1.000
_cell.length_b   1.000
_cell.length_c   1.000
_cell.angle_alpha   90.00
_cell.angle_beta   90.00
_cell.angle_gamma   90.00
#
_symmetry.space_group_name_H-M   'P 1'
#
loop_
_entity.id
_entity.type
_entity.pdbx_description
1 polymer ?
#
loop_
_entity_poly.entity_id
_entity_poly.type
_entity_poly.pdbx_seq_one_letter_code
_entity_poly.pdbx_strand_id
1 'polypeptide(L)'
;MKSIPITDVSSLKNELKRYKMGKKLEIPRFNQLARMAYMGRLVMTPLDPEDPSCKSFLVHVQEPQGLAAHFIDLDEDLQDTILILDGEQSMAMAGIMQAGVEERALWHQALNERDFYFSAFYRPKDKEAQDGAVQS
;
A
#
# COMPACT_ATOMS: atom_id res chain seq x y z
N MET A 1 -3.19 9.47 -29.61
CA MET A 1 -2.37 10.57 -29.07
C MET A 1 -2.48 11.78 -29.98
N LYS A 2 -2.78 12.98 -29.46
CA LYS A 2 -2.70 14.20 -30.27
C LYS A 2 -1.22 14.56 -30.46
N SER A 3 -0.79 14.74 -31.70
CA SER A 3 0.56 15.17 -32.04
C SER A 3 0.82 16.56 -31.43
N ILE A 4 1.82 16.66 -30.54
CA ILE A 4 2.28 17.94 -30.02
C ILE A 4 3.35 18.43 -30.98
N PRO A 5 3.13 19.52 -31.73
CA PRO A 5 4.17 20.10 -32.56
C PRO A 5 5.28 20.61 -31.63
N ILE A 6 6.43 19.94 -31.67
CA ILE A 6 7.62 20.23 -30.83
C ILE A 6 8.10 21.69 -31.00
N THR A 7 7.67 22.36 -32.06
CA THR A 7 7.96 23.76 -32.36
C THR A 7 7.25 24.76 -31.43
N ASP A 8 6.20 24.36 -30.70
CA ASP A 8 5.52 25.25 -29.74
C ASP A 8 6.03 25.04 -28.30
N VAL A 9 7.06 25.81 -27.96
CA VAL A 9 7.70 25.84 -26.63
C VAL A 9 6.71 26.19 -25.52
N SER A 10 5.70 27.02 -25.78
CA SER A 10 4.73 27.44 -24.77
C SER A 10 3.80 26.28 -24.39
N SER A 11 3.32 25.53 -25.38
CA SER A 11 2.51 24.33 -25.16
C SER A 11 3.29 23.25 -24.40
N LEU A 12 4.56 23.03 -24.76
CA LEU A 12 5.44 22.09 -24.04
C LEU A 12 5.64 22.48 -22.56
N LYS A 13 5.89 23.77 -22.27
CA LYS A 13 6.02 24.26 -20.88
C LYS A 13 4.75 24.02 -20.06
N ASN A 14 3.59 24.27 -20.66
CA ASN A 14 2.30 24.06 -19.99
C ASN A 14 2.03 22.57 -19.72
N GLU A 15 2.47 21.70 -20.61
CA GLU A 15 2.32 20.26 -20.44
C GLU A 15 3.28 19.71 -19.38
N LEU A 16 4.55 20.12 -19.39
CA LEU A 16 5.50 19.83 -18.33
C LEU A 16 5.00 20.29 -16.96
N LYS A 17 4.44 21.50 -16.88
CA LYS A 17 3.84 22.01 -15.63
C LYS A 17 2.69 21.14 -15.14
N ARG A 18 1.84 20.64 -16.04
CA ARG A 18 0.75 19.71 -15.70
C ARG A 18 1.31 18.39 -15.15
N TYR A 19 2.34 17.83 -15.76
CA TYR A 19 2.99 16.62 -15.24
C TYR A 19 3.64 16.86 -13.87
N LYS A 20 4.34 17.99 -13.68
CA LYS A 20 4.94 18.35 -12.37
C LYS A 20 3.93 18.49 -11.24
N MET A 21 2.68 18.86 -11.55
CA MET A 21 1.60 18.90 -10.56
C MET A 21 1.10 17.50 -10.17
N GLY A 22 1.25 16.51 -11.04
CA GLY A 22 0.68 15.18 -10.88
C GLY A 22 -0.84 15.15 -11.00
N LYS A 23 -1.42 13.97 -10.82
CA LYS A 23 -2.85 13.71 -10.94
C LYS A 23 -3.40 13.14 -9.63
N LYS A 24 -4.52 13.69 -9.17
CA LYS A 24 -5.35 13.09 -8.13
C LYS A 24 -6.11 11.90 -8.70
N LEU A 25 -6.06 10.77 -8.01
CA LEU A 25 -6.87 9.60 -8.31
C LEU A 25 -8.28 9.77 -7.76
N GLU A 26 -9.22 9.16 -8.46
CA GLU A 26 -10.57 8.93 -7.97
C GLU A 26 -10.55 7.93 -6.81
N ILE A 27 -11.56 8.03 -5.92
CA ILE A 27 -11.65 7.25 -4.68
C ILE A 27 -11.44 5.74 -4.89
N PRO A 28 -12.07 5.06 -5.87
CA PRO A 28 -11.87 3.62 -6.05
C PRO A 28 -10.42 3.27 -6.36
N ARG A 29 -9.79 4.03 -7.26
CA ARG A 29 -8.40 3.80 -7.70
C ARG A 29 -7.41 4.14 -6.60
N PHE A 30 -7.67 5.21 -5.84
CA PHE A 30 -6.91 5.53 -4.63
C PHE A 30 -6.95 4.37 -3.63
N ASN A 31 -8.13 3.79 -3.37
CA ASN A 31 -8.27 2.68 -2.42
C ASN A 31 -7.57 1.40 -2.88
N GLN A 32 -7.58 1.08 -4.18
CA GLN A 32 -6.79 -0.04 -4.71
C GLN A 32 -5.30 0.20 -4.47
N LEU A 33 -4.80 1.40 -4.79
CA LEU A 33 -3.41 1.78 -4.55
C LEU A 33 -3.04 1.75 -3.06
N ALA A 34 -3.93 2.21 -2.19
CA ALA A 34 -3.75 2.23 -0.75
C ALA A 34 -3.59 0.82 -0.17
N ARG A 35 -4.36 -0.17 -0.64
CA ARG A 35 -4.19 -1.58 -0.22
C ARG A 35 -2.81 -2.10 -0.61
N MET A 36 -2.35 -1.79 -1.83
CA MET A 36 -1.01 -2.18 -2.30
C MET A 36 0.10 -1.47 -1.51
N ALA A 37 -0.07 -0.17 -1.23
CA ALA A 37 0.84 0.61 -0.40
C ALA A 37 0.95 0.01 1.00
N TYR A 38 -0.20 -0.25 1.63
CA TYR A 38 -0.27 -0.86 2.95
C TYR A 38 0.52 -2.17 2.99
N MET A 39 0.40 -3.03 1.98
CA MET A 39 1.16 -4.29 1.86
C MET A 39 2.65 -4.13 1.52
N GLY A 40 3.15 -2.92 1.30
CA GLY A 40 4.53 -2.68 0.86
C GLY A 40 4.78 -3.09 -0.59
N ARG A 41 3.74 -3.09 -1.42
CA ARG A 41 3.79 -3.42 -2.86
C ARG A 41 3.65 -2.19 -3.75
N LEU A 42 4.03 -1.03 -3.24
CA LEU A 42 4.04 0.23 -3.97
C LEU A 42 5.47 0.78 -4.00
N VAL A 43 5.95 1.11 -5.20
CA VAL A 43 7.23 1.80 -5.38
C VAL A 43 6.93 3.26 -5.68
N MET A 44 7.56 4.16 -4.92
CA MET A 44 7.38 5.60 -5.06
C MET A 44 8.73 6.29 -5.22
N THR A 45 8.83 7.24 -6.14
CA THR A 45 10.03 8.04 -6.37
C THR A 45 9.62 9.48 -6.71
N PRO A 46 10.29 10.52 -6.16
CA PRO A 46 10.02 11.89 -6.56
C PRO A 46 10.11 12.04 -8.09
N LEU A 47 9.16 12.73 -8.71
CA LEU A 47 9.16 12.91 -10.17
C LEU A 47 10.39 13.67 -10.65
N ASP A 48 10.78 14.71 -9.91
CA ASP A 48 11.92 15.56 -10.22
C ASP A 48 12.66 15.87 -8.90
N PRO A 49 13.67 15.06 -8.52
CA PRO A 49 14.37 15.22 -7.25
C PRO A 49 15.27 16.47 -7.22
N GLU A 50 15.60 17.04 -8.38
CA GLU A 50 16.42 18.25 -8.49
C GLU A 50 15.59 19.54 -8.35
N ASP A 51 14.27 19.45 -8.47
CA ASP A 51 13.34 20.57 -8.33
C ASP A 51 12.56 20.48 -6.99
N PRO A 52 12.95 21.26 -5.96
CA PRO A 52 12.26 21.25 -4.67
C PRO A 52 10.80 21.72 -4.73
N SER A 53 10.38 22.39 -5.82
CA SER A 53 9.00 22.81 -6.02
C SER A 53 8.12 21.70 -6.61
N CYS A 54 8.72 20.68 -7.23
CA CYS A 54 8.02 19.50 -7.70
C CYS A 54 7.68 18.60 -6.52
N LYS A 55 6.39 18.41 -6.26
CA LYS A 55 5.88 17.57 -5.17
C LYS A 55 5.20 16.31 -5.65
N SER A 56 5.15 16.08 -6.96
CA SER A 56 4.58 14.87 -7.53
C SER A 56 5.55 13.70 -7.46
N PHE A 57 4.99 12.50 -7.48
CA PHE A 57 5.74 11.25 -7.41
C PHE A 57 5.39 10.35 -8.59
N LEU A 58 6.40 9.66 -9.10
CA LEU A 58 6.24 8.46 -9.89
C LEU A 58 5.85 7.31 -8.96
N VAL A 59 4.77 6.63 -9.30
CA VAL A 59 4.22 5.54 -8.50
C VAL A 59 3.94 4.34 -9.37
N HIS A 60 4.46 3.19 -8.95
CA HIS A 60 4.28 1.91 -9.63
C HIS A 60 3.80 0.86 -8.63
N VAL A 61 2.79 0.09 -9.03
CA VAL A 61 2.25 -1.01 -8.24
C VAL A 61 2.96 -2.29 -8.64
N GLN A 62 3.52 -2.98 -7.65
CA GLN A 62 4.01 -4.33 -7.86
C GLN A 62 2.84 -5.31 -7.78
N GLU A 63 2.84 -6.33 -8.63
CA GLU A 63 1.82 -7.37 -8.60
C GLU A 63 1.69 -7.98 -7.19
N PRO A 64 0.46 -8.23 -6.71
CA PRO A 64 0.26 -8.94 -5.47
C PRO A 64 0.79 -10.38 -5.60
N GLN A 65 1.35 -10.91 -4.52
CA GLN A 65 1.94 -12.26 -4.50
C GLN A 65 1.46 -13.06 -3.30
N GLY A 66 1.48 -14.39 -3.42
CA GLY A 66 1.11 -15.31 -2.35
C GLY A 66 -0.34 -15.12 -1.92
N LEU A 67 -0.59 -15.09 -0.60
CA LEU A 67 -1.93 -14.96 -0.04
C LEU A 67 -2.67 -13.71 -0.53
N ALA A 68 -1.96 -12.58 -0.67
CA ALA A 68 -2.55 -11.32 -1.11
C ALA A 68 -3.15 -11.39 -2.51
N ALA A 69 -2.55 -12.17 -3.41
CA ALA A 69 -3.02 -12.34 -4.79
C ALA A 69 -4.39 -13.04 -4.88
N HIS A 70 -4.81 -13.73 -3.81
CA HIS A 70 -6.12 -14.39 -3.75
C HIS A 70 -7.26 -13.48 -3.30
N PHE A 71 -6.96 -12.29 -2.74
CA PHE A 71 -7.97 -11.42 -2.14
C PHE A 71 -7.98 -10.00 -2.72
N ILE A 72 -6.96 -9.62 -3.47
CA ILE A 72 -6.82 -8.27 -4.01
C ILE A 72 -6.97 -8.31 -5.51
N ASP A 73 -8.13 -7.85 -5.95
CA ASP A 73 -8.41 -7.55 -7.34
C ASP A 73 -7.93 -6.13 -7.65
N LEU A 74 -7.09 -5.99 -8.66
CA LEU A 74 -6.63 -4.71 -9.18
C LEU A 74 -7.17 -4.53 -10.60
N ASP A 75 -7.50 -3.29 -10.95
CA ASP A 75 -7.81 -2.96 -12.34
C ASP A 75 -6.55 -3.19 -13.21
N GLU A 76 -6.69 -3.81 -14.39
CA GLU A 76 -5.56 -4.09 -15.30
C GLU A 76 -4.73 -2.83 -15.59
N ASP A 77 -5.39 -1.69 -15.82
CA ASP A 77 -4.75 -0.39 -16.06
C ASP A 77 -3.86 0.11 -14.91
N LEU A 78 -4.01 -0.46 -13.70
CA LEU A 78 -3.23 -0.07 -12.52
C LEU A 78 -1.89 -0.82 -12.43
N GLN A 79 -1.84 -2.06 -12.91
CA GLN A 79 -0.66 -2.91 -12.81
C GLN A 79 0.39 -2.53 -13.86
N ASP A 80 -0.05 -2.22 -15.08
CA ASP A 80 0.85 -2.01 -16.23
C ASP A 80 1.31 -0.56 -16.42
N THR A 81 0.98 0.35 -15.48
CA THR A 81 1.20 1.79 -15.65
C THR A 81 2.03 2.41 -14.54
N ILE A 82 2.93 3.33 -14.90
CA ILE A 82 3.54 4.28 -13.96
C ILE A 82 2.61 5.49 -13.85
N LEU A 83 2.14 5.74 -12.63
CA LEU A 83 1.29 6.87 -12.30
C LEU A 83 2.15 8.07 -11.88
N ILE A 84 1.70 9.28 -12.24
CA ILE A 84 2.24 10.52 -11.69
C ILE A 84 1.21 11.07 -10.71
N LEU A 85 1.43 10.84 -9.43
CA LEU A 85 0.54 11.30 -8.36
C LEU A 85 0.92 12.69 -7.89
N ASP A 86 -0.08 13.49 -7.52
CA ASP A 86 0.17 14.76 -6.86
C ASP A 86 0.74 14.55 -5.45
N GLY A 87 1.31 15.61 -4.89
CA GLY A 87 2.01 15.51 -3.60
C GLY A 87 1.12 15.14 -2.42
N GLU A 88 -0.15 15.56 -2.40
CA GLU A 88 -1.04 15.29 -1.28
C GLU A 88 -1.36 13.79 -1.20
N GLN A 89 -1.83 13.21 -2.31
CA GLN A 89 -2.13 11.78 -2.36
C GLN A 89 -0.87 10.92 -2.24
N SER A 90 0.27 11.39 -2.74
CA SER A 90 1.55 10.68 -2.56
C SER A 90 1.96 10.60 -1.09
N MET A 91 1.85 11.70 -0.34
CA MET A 91 2.16 11.68 1.09
C MET A 91 1.17 10.84 1.88
N ALA A 92 -0.12 10.83 1.50
CA ALA A 92 -1.10 9.91 2.08
C ALA A 92 -0.71 8.44 1.85
N MET A 93 -0.28 8.07 0.63
CA MET A 93 0.21 6.73 0.32
C MET A 93 1.43 6.34 1.16
N ALA A 94 2.39 7.26 1.34
CA ALA A 94 3.55 7.02 2.19
C ALA A 94 3.15 6.73 3.65
N GLY A 95 2.19 7.48 4.20
CA GLY A 95 1.66 7.22 5.54
C GLY A 95 0.97 5.87 5.67
N ILE A 96 0.16 5.48 4.68
CA ILE A 96 -0.51 4.17 4.63
C ILE A 96 0.51 3.03 4.54
N MET A 97 1.56 3.20 3.74
CA MET A 97 2.66 2.24 3.64
C MET A 97 3.38 2.07 4.98
N GLN A 98 3.71 3.18 5.64
CA GLN A 98 4.33 3.16 6.96
C GLN A 98 3.47 2.40 7.97
N ALA A 99 2.18 2.74 8.08
CA ALA A 99 1.26 2.06 8.98
C ALA A 99 1.19 0.55 8.72
N GLY A 100 1.11 0.14 7.45
CA GLY A 100 1.08 -1.28 7.10
C GLY A 100 2.36 -2.03 7.45
N VAL A 101 3.53 -1.39 7.30
CA VAL A 101 4.81 -1.98 7.73
C VAL A 101 4.87 -2.12 9.24
N GLU A 102 4.48 -1.08 9.99
CA GLU A 102 4.46 -1.08 11.45
C GLU A 102 3.53 -2.18 12.01
N GLU A 103 2.30 -2.28 11.50
CA GLU A 103 1.33 -3.27 11.96
C GLU A 103 1.78 -4.71 11.67
N ARG A 104 2.36 -4.97 10.49
CA ARG A 104 2.94 -6.29 10.19
C ARG A 104 4.14 -6.60 11.07
N ALA A 105 5.00 -5.63 11.34
CA ALA A 105 6.15 -5.83 12.22
C ALA A 105 5.69 -6.22 13.64
N LEU A 106 4.70 -5.52 14.18
CA LEU A 106 4.09 -5.85 15.48
C LEU A 106 3.47 -7.26 15.47
N TRP A 107 2.73 -7.61 14.42
CA TRP A 107 2.14 -8.94 14.29
C TRP A 107 3.22 -10.05 14.26
N HIS A 108 4.32 -9.84 13.52
CA HIS A 108 5.43 -10.78 13.47
C HIS A 108 6.16 -10.91 14.82
N GLN A 109 6.32 -9.82 15.57
CA GLN A 109 6.89 -9.86 16.91
C GLN A 109 6.00 -10.68 17.85
N ALA A 110 4.70 -10.39 17.89
CA ALA A 110 3.73 -11.15 18.68
C ALA A 110 3.68 -12.64 18.29
N LEU A 111 3.84 -12.95 17.00
CA LEU A 111 3.91 -14.32 16.51
C LEU A 111 5.14 -15.06 17.06
N ASN A 112 6.30 -14.41 17.08
CA ASN A 112 7.55 -14.99 17.59
C ASN A 112 7.50 -15.26 19.10
N GLU A 113 6.78 -14.42 19.85
CA GLU A 113 6.62 -14.56 21.30
C GLU A 113 5.55 -15.59 21.70
N ARG A 114 4.73 -16.04 20.74
CA ARG A 114 3.58 -16.92 21.02
C ARG A 114 4.02 -18.36 21.28
N ASP A 115 3.75 -18.85 22.49
CA ASP A 115 3.90 -20.27 22.81
C ASP A 115 2.69 -21.09 22.31
N PHE A 116 2.82 -21.61 21.09
CA PHE A 116 1.83 -22.47 20.47
C PHE A 116 1.68 -23.83 21.18
N TYR A 117 2.78 -24.38 21.71
CA TYR A 117 2.78 -25.70 22.31
C TYR A 117 2.01 -25.70 23.63
N PHE A 118 2.32 -24.75 24.52
CA PHE A 118 1.60 -24.62 25.79
C PHE A 118 0.12 -24.31 25.54
N SER A 119 -0.19 -23.41 24.60
CA SER A 119 -1.57 -23.08 24.24
C SER A 119 -2.38 -24.29 23.73
N ALA A 120 -1.74 -25.20 22.99
CA ALA A 120 -2.41 -26.35 22.39
C ALA A 120 -2.53 -27.54 23.37
N PHE A 121 -1.51 -27.78 24.20
CA PHE A 121 -1.38 -29.02 24.96
C PHE A 121 -1.40 -28.84 26.49
N TYR A 122 -1.25 -27.61 26.97
CA TYR A 122 -1.38 -27.28 28.39
C TYR A 122 -2.66 -26.43 28.60
N ARG A 123 -3.79 -27.12 28.73
CA ARG A 123 -4.95 -26.51 29.37
C ARG A 123 -4.70 -26.50 30.89
N PRO A 124 -4.83 -25.36 31.58
CA PRO A 124 -4.83 -25.37 33.04
C PRO A 124 -5.89 -26.37 33.52
N LYS A 125 -5.52 -27.23 34.46
CA LYS A 125 -6.34 -28.34 34.99
C LYS A 125 -7.66 -27.91 35.64
N ASP A 126 -8.01 -26.63 35.61
CA ASP A 126 -9.14 -26.06 36.36
C ASP A 126 -10.48 -26.14 35.63
N LYS A 127 -10.52 -26.57 34.35
CA LYS A 127 -11.81 -26.83 33.67
C LYS A 127 -12.34 -28.26 33.84
N GLU A 128 -11.48 -29.24 34.06
CA GLU A 128 -11.95 -30.63 34.30
C GLU A 128 -12.42 -30.84 35.75
N ALA A 129 -11.95 -30.02 36.70
CA ALA A 129 -12.43 -30.07 38.09
C ALA A 129 -13.82 -29.42 38.30
N GLN A 130 -14.29 -28.58 37.37
CA GLN A 130 -15.64 -27.99 37.45
C GLN A 130 -16.69 -28.80 36.68
N ASP A 131 -16.35 -29.42 35.53
CA ASP A 131 -17.31 -30.27 34.80
C ASP A 131 -17.44 -31.68 35.40
N GLY A 132 -16.45 -32.17 36.15
CA GLY A 132 -16.51 -33.45 36.87
C GLY A 132 -17.26 -33.40 38.22
N ALA A 133 -17.55 -32.21 38.76
CA ALA A 133 -18.21 -32.03 40.06
C ALA A 133 -19.74 -31.83 39.96
N VAL A 134 -20.32 -31.82 38.75
CA VAL A 134 -21.77 -31.65 38.53
C VAL A 134 -22.47 -33.00 38.25
N GLN A 135 -21.75 -34.13 38.28
CA GLN A 135 -22.32 -35.47 38.11
C GLN A 135 -21.92 -36.44 39.24
N SER A 136 -22.03 -36.03 40.50
CA SER A 136 -21.91 -36.93 41.66
C SER A 136 -22.96 -36.64 42.72
#